data_AF-A0A533WBF0-F1
#
_entry.id   AF-A0A533WBF0-F1
#
_cell.length_a   1.000
_cell.length_b   1.000
_cell.length_c   1.000
_cell.angle_alpha   90.00
_cell.angle_beta   90.00
_cell.angle_gamma   90.00
#
_symmetry.space_group_name_H-M   'P 1'
#
loop_
_entity.id
_entity.type
_entity.pdbx_description
1 polymer ?
#
loop_
_entity_poly.entity_id
_entity_poly.type
_entity_poly.pdbx_seq_one_letter_code
_entity_poly.pdbx_strand_id
1 'polypeptide(L)'
;MNSATNLESKIREANQEVVKRMVSSRCYLTDVKRAGDVIDGLKPHTIFHSGPHVEWKRMAGPMRSSMIAAMLFEGWAKTPNEAVRKAEQGEVKFDSSLDHNAISCLCGATSESMPVFEVENRTFGNKAYIALPELGMQFGRYDTKTLDNLVWVKEVLAPTLRDALGELGGLEMEPIISQALLMGDECHDRTVAASCLFQRTIAPSVVNVSDKKTAIQVLKYMAGIDL
;
A
#
# COMPACT_ATOMS: atom_id res chain seq x y z
N MET A 1 8.93 0.88 48.88
CA MET A 1 7.91 1.22 47.86
C MET A 1 7.45 -0.08 47.22
N ASN A 2 6.14 -0.34 47.20
CA ASN A 2 5.58 -1.61 46.74
C ASN A 2 5.93 -1.87 45.26
N SER A 3 6.35 -3.10 44.94
CA SER A 3 6.73 -3.52 43.58
C SER A 3 5.61 -3.31 42.55
N ALA A 4 4.35 -3.39 42.96
CA ALA A 4 3.18 -3.12 42.12
C ALA A 4 3.10 -1.65 41.65
N THR A 5 3.44 -0.69 42.53
CA THR A 5 3.47 0.74 42.20
C THR A 5 4.57 1.08 41.18
N ASN A 6 5.66 0.30 41.19
CA ASN A 6 6.75 0.44 40.22
C ASN A 6 6.35 -0.07 38.82
N LEU A 7 5.63 -1.19 38.73
CA LEU A 7 5.17 -1.73 37.45
C LEU A 7 4.12 -0.82 36.78
N GLU A 8 3.16 -0.31 37.54
CA GLU A 8 2.15 0.63 37.01
C GLU A 8 2.80 1.90 36.44
N SER A 9 3.76 2.49 37.16
CA SER A 9 4.48 3.68 36.68
C SER A 9 5.20 3.41 35.37
N LYS A 10 5.91 2.28 35.27
CA LYS A 10 6.61 1.88 34.03
C LYS A 10 5.67 1.72 32.84
N ILE A 11 4.50 1.09 33.05
CA ILE A 11 3.48 0.95 32.00
C ILE A 11 2.98 2.33 31.56
N ARG A 12 2.69 3.22 32.52
CA ARG A 12 2.19 4.57 32.25
C ARG A 12 3.21 5.40 31.46
N GLU A 13 4.47 5.36 31.86
CA GLU A 13 5.57 6.05 31.18
C GLU A 13 5.77 5.53 29.76
N ALA A 14 5.75 4.20 29.57
CA ALA A 14 5.87 3.60 28.24
C ALA A 14 4.68 4.00 27.33
N ASN A 15 3.45 3.96 27.84
CA ASN A 15 2.27 4.36 27.07
C ASN A 15 2.29 5.85 26.70
N GLN A 16 2.74 6.71 27.61
CA GLN A 16 2.89 8.14 27.34
C GLN A 16 3.88 8.39 26.21
N GLU A 17 5.01 7.68 26.19
CA GLU A 17 5.98 7.80 25.09
C GLU A 17 5.40 7.28 23.76
N VAL A 18 4.68 6.16 23.76
CA VAL A 18 4.02 5.63 22.54
C VAL A 18 3.01 6.64 21.98
N VAL A 19 2.09 7.14 22.81
CA VAL A 19 1.08 8.13 22.38
C VAL A 19 1.75 9.41 21.88
N LYS A 20 2.78 9.88 22.60
CA LYS A 20 3.54 11.05 22.19
C LYS A 20 4.12 10.86 20.78
N ARG A 21 4.76 9.72 20.50
CA ARG A 21 5.29 9.42 19.16
C ARG A 21 4.21 9.37 18.10
N MET A 22 3.07 8.72 18.37
CA MET A 22 1.96 8.65 17.42
C MET A 22 1.44 10.06 17.06
N VAL A 23 1.21 10.91 18.06
CA VAL A 23 0.62 12.25 17.87
C VAL A 23 1.64 13.27 17.30
N SER A 24 2.93 13.12 17.63
CA SER A 24 3.98 14.02 17.14
C SER A 24 4.57 13.61 15.78
N SER A 25 4.15 12.47 15.23
CA SER A 25 4.59 12.03 13.90
C SER A 25 4.15 13.03 12.82
N ARG A 26 4.98 13.16 11.79
CA ARG A 26 4.68 13.99 10.62
C ARG A 26 4.97 13.16 9.39
N CYS A 27 3.90 12.59 8.84
CA CYS A 27 3.94 11.60 7.79
C CYS A 27 3.76 12.27 6.43
N TYR A 28 4.76 12.09 5.57
CA TYR A 28 4.76 12.61 4.21
C TYR A 28 4.63 11.44 3.25
N LEU A 29 3.69 11.51 2.32
CA LEU A 29 3.74 10.69 1.12
C LEU A 29 4.85 11.24 0.23
N THR A 30 5.94 10.51 0.11
CA THR A 30 7.19 11.03 -0.46
C THR A 30 7.49 10.53 -1.86
N ASP A 31 7.08 9.29 -2.17
CA ASP A 31 7.50 8.64 -3.41
C ASP A 31 6.55 7.51 -3.82
N VAL A 32 6.69 7.05 -5.07
CA VAL A 32 6.17 5.77 -5.55
C VAL A 32 7.35 4.92 -6.03
N LYS A 33 7.55 3.78 -5.36
CA LYS A 33 8.72 2.90 -5.54
C LYS A 33 8.28 1.54 -6.06
N ARG A 34 9.20 0.79 -6.67
CA ARG A 34 9.03 -0.66 -6.87
C ARG A 34 9.20 -1.37 -5.52
N ALA A 35 8.27 -2.22 -5.15
CA ALA A 35 8.24 -2.85 -3.83
C ALA A 35 9.53 -3.61 -3.49
N GLY A 36 10.06 -4.42 -4.43
CA GLY A 36 11.28 -5.21 -4.22
C GLY A 36 12.56 -4.38 -4.04
N ASP A 37 12.53 -3.08 -4.35
CA ASP A 37 13.67 -2.18 -4.22
C ASP A 37 13.72 -1.53 -2.82
N VAL A 38 12.59 -1.45 -2.12
CA VAL A 38 12.46 -0.66 -0.86
C VAL A 38 11.93 -1.45 0.33
N ILE A 39 11.23 -2.56 0.11
CA ILE A 39 10.70 -3.38 1.20
C ILE A 39 11.65 -4.54 1.47
N ASP A 40 12.24 -4.52 2.67
CA ASP A 40 13.12 -5.59 3.12
C ASP A 40 12.39 -6.95 3.10
N GLY A 41 13.12 -8.01 2.76
CA GLY A 41 12.56 -9.37 2.67
C GLY A 41 11.72 -9.67 1.42
N LEU A 42 11.26 -8.66 0.67
CA LEU A 42 10.49 -8.88 -0.57
C LEU A 42 11.43 -9.20 -1.75
N LYS A 43 11.81 -10.46 -1.87
CA LYS A 43 12.71 -10.99 -2.92
C LYS A 43 11.91 -11.68 -4.04
N PRO A 44 12.54 -11.98 -5.20
CA PRO A 44 11.90 -12.81 -6.21
C PRO A 44 11.29 -14.09 -5.62
N HIS A 45 10.11 -14.47 -6.11
CA HIS A 45 9.31 -15.58 -5.56
C HIS A 45 8.89 -15.42 -4.09
N THR A 46 8.76 -14.18 -3.60
CA THR A 46 8.11 -13.86 -2.31
C THR A 46 6.92 -12.94 -2.55
N ILE A 47 5.80 -13.23 -1.88
CA ILE A 47 4.60 -12.39 -1.90
C ILE A 47 4.20 -12.07 -0.47
N PHE A 48 4.00 -10.78 -0.18
CA PHE A 48 3.44 -10.35 1.08
C PHE A 48 1.91 -10.30 1.02
N HIS A 49 1.29 -10.71 2.11
CA HIS A 49 -0.16 -10.72 2.28
C HIS A 49 -0.58 -9.84 3.47
N SER A 50 -1.87 -9.57 3.56
CA SER A 50 -2.48 -8.87 4.70
C SER A 50 -2.63 -9.77 5.93
N GLY A 51 -2.64 -9.18 7.11
CA GLY A 51 -2.86 -9.87 8.38
C GLY A 51 -1.66 -10.71 8.87
N PRO A 52 -1.84 -11.46 9.98
CA PRO A 52 -0.77 -12.25 10.59
C PRO A 52 -0.35 -13.43 9.71
N HIS A 53 0.82 -14.01 9.98
CA HIS A 53 1.35 -15.15 9.19
C HIS A 53 0.31 -16.26 9.01
N VAL A 54 0.14 -16.67 7.76
CA VAL A 54 -0.76 -17.76 7.40
C VAL A 54 -0.14 -18.59 6.27
N GLU A 55 -0.10 -19.90 6.48
CA GLU A 55 0.35 -20.83 5.43
C GLU A 55 -0.68 -20.90 4.29
N TRP A 56 -0.23 -21.11 3.06
CA TRP A 56 -1.08 -21.25 1.86
C TRP A 56 -2.33 -22.13 2.07
N LYS A 57 -2.15 -23.32 2.67
CA LYS A 57 -3.24 -24.28 2.96
C LYS A 57 -4.32 -23.75 3.93
N ARG A 58 -4.04 -22.67 4.65
CA ARG A 58 -4.95 -21.99 5.59
C ARG A 58 -5.44 -20.63 5.10
N MET A 59 -4.89 -20.11 4.00
CA MET A 59 -5.39 -18.87 3.39
C MET A 59 -6.85 -19.05 2.94
N ALA A 60 -7.66 -18.04 3.20
CA ALA A 60 -9.03 -17.98 2.68
C ALA A 60 -9.04 -17.86 1.15
N GLY A 61 -10.14 -18.27 0.51
CA GLY A 61 -10.30 -18.26 -0.95
C GLY A 61 -9.87 -16.94 -1.61
N PRO A 62 -10.42 -15.78 -1.20
CA PRO A 62 -10.05 -14.48 -1.79
C PRO A 62 -8.55 -14.17 -1.68
N MET A 63 -7.92 -14.45 -0.52
CA MET A 63 -6.50 -14.23 -0.33
C MET A 63 -5.66 -15.12 -1.26
N ARG A 64 -6.03 -16.41 -1.42
CA ARG A 64 -5.37 -17.29 -2.40
C ARG A 64 -5.51 -16.75 -3.82
N SER A 65 -6.68 -16.25 -4.17
CA SER A 65 -6.92 -15.65 -5.48
C SER A 65 -6.01 -14.44 -5.72
N SER A 66 -5.77 -13.61 -4.71
CA SER A 66 -4.84 -12.47 -4.82
C SER A 66 -3.40 -12.92 -5.00
N MET A 67 -2.97 -13.96 -4.29
CA MET A 67 -1.63 -14.54 -4.48
C MET A 67 -1.48 -15.09 -5.90
N ILE A 68 -2.52 -15.76 -6.43
CA ILE A 68 -2.54 -16.24 -7.82
C ILE A 68 -2.43 -15.06 -8.78
N ALA A 69 -3.18 -13.98 -8.56
CA ALA A 69 -3.12 -12.77 -9.38
C ALA A 69 -1.69 -12.20 -9.42
N ALA A 70 -1.04 -12.08 -8.25
CA ALA A 70 0.34 -11.61 -8.15
C ALA A 70 1.32 -12.53 -8.89
N MET A 71 1.19 -13.85 -8.77
CA MET A 71 2.03 -14.81 -9.51
C MET A 71 1.86 -14.73 -11.03
N LEU A 72 0.64 -14.49 -11.50
CA LEU A 72 0.34 -14.30 -12.92
C LEU A 72 0.91 -12.95 -13.40
N PHE A 73 0.76 -11.90 -12.61
CA PHE A 73 1.28 -10.56 -12.89
C PHE A 73 2.81 -10.57 -13.00
N GLU A 74 3.51 -11.25 -12.08
CA GLU A 74 4.98 -11.39 -12.13
C GLU A 74 5.45 -12.39 -13.20
N GLY A 75 4.54 -13.13 -13.85
CA GLY A 75 4.88 -14.15 -14.84
C GLY A 75 5.51 -15.41 -14.24
N TRP A 76 5.42 -15.62 -12.93
CA TRP A 76 5.91 -16.83 -12.25
C TRP A 76 5.04 -18.06 -12.54
N ALA A 77 3.81 -17.85 -13.00
CA ALA A 77 2.89 -18.86 -13.51
C ALA A 77 2.19 -18.34 -14.77
N LYS A 78 1.86 -19.24 -15.70
CA LYS A 78 1.10 -18.93 -16.92
C LYS A 78 -0.41 -19.12 -16.74
N THR A 79 -0.81 -19.91 -15.74
CA THR A 79 -2.21 -20.23 -15.48
C THR A 79 -2.50 -20.28 -13.98
N PRO A 80 -3.76 -20.06 -13.56
CA PRO A 80 -4.15 -20.22 -12.15
C PRO A 80 -3.80 -21.60 -11.58
N ASN A 81 -4.00 -22.67 -12.36
CA ASN A 81 -3.68 -24.04 -11.92
C ASN A 81 -2.17 -24.24 -11.69
N GLU A 82 -1.33 -23.65 -12.54
CA GLU A 82 0.11 -23.64 -12.33
C GLU A 82 0.48 -22.84 -11.08
N ALA A 83 -0.15 -21.69 -10.85
CA ALA A 83 0.10 -20.88 -9.66
C ALA A 83 -0.23 -21.65 -8.37
N VAL A 84 -1.39 -22.31 -8.32
CA VAL A 84 -1.78 -23.17 -7.19
C VAL A 84 -0.76 -24.26 -6.95
N ARG A 85 -0.36 -25.00 -7.99
CA ARG A 85 0.64 -26.07 -7.87
C ARG A 85 1.97 -25.56 -7.32
N LYS A 86 2.48 -24.43 -7.83
CA LYS A 86 3.72 -23.80 -7.36
C LYS A 86 3.62 -23.36 -5.90
N ALA A 87 2.49 -22.79 -5.50
CA ALA A 87 2.23 -22.41 -4.11
C ALA A 87 2.18 -23.63 -3.18
N GLU A 88 1.53 -24.73 -3.59
CA GLU A 88 1.48 -25.99 -2.84
C GLU A 88 2.84 -26.69 -2.73
N GLN A 89 3.69 -26.53 -3.73
CA GLN A 89 5.06 -27.07 -3.76
C GLN A 89 6.06 -26.20 -2.98
N GLY A 90 5.64 -25.04 -2.47
CA GLY A 90 6.51 -24.11 -1.75
C GLY A 90 7.51 -23.38 -2.65
N GLU A 91 7.27 -23.31 -3.96
CA GLU A 91 8.10 -22.55 -4.91
C GLU A 91 7.94 -21.04 -4.75
N VAL A 92 6.89 -20.59 -4.05
CA VAL A 92 6.66 -19.19 -3.70
C VAL A 92 6.53 -19.07 -2.18
N LYS A 93 7.27 -18.15 -1.58
CA LYS A 93 7.17 -17.83 -0.17
C LYS A 93 6.05 -16.81 0.04
N PHE A 94 5.22 -17.06 1.05
CA PHE A 94 4.22 -16.10 1.54
C PHE A 94 4.63 -15.58 2.90
N ASP A 95 4.50 -14.27 3.11
CA ASP A 95 4.81 -13.64 4.40
C ASP A 95 3.86 -12.49 4.76
N SER A 96 3.80 -12.14 6.04
CA SER A 96 2.99 -11.03 6.55
C SER A 96 3.63 -9.69 6.18
N SER A 97 2.91 -8.81 5.48
CA SER A 97 3.39 -7.45 5.20
C SER A 97 3.70 -6.64 6.47
N LEU A 98 3.00 -6.93 7.58
CA LEU A 98 3.12 -6.21 8.85
C LEU A 98 4.51 -6.33 9.49
N ASP A 99 5.28 -7.35 9.11
CA ASP A 99 6.63 -7.60 9.62
C ASP A 99 7.69 -6.77 8.89
N HIS A 100 7.33 -6.14 7.77
CA HIS A 100 8.25 -5.48 6.84
C HIS A 100 7.93 -4.00 6.63
N ASN A 101 7.33 -3.34 7.64
CA ASN A 101 6.84 -1.96 7.56
C ASN A 101 5.91 -1.72 6.36
N ALA A 102 5.16 -2.74 5.94
CA ALA A 102 4.29 -2.67 4.79
C ALA A 102 2.86 -3.05 5.17
N ILE A 103 1.91 -2.63 4.33
CA ILE A 103 0.50 -2.97 4.47
C ILE A 103 0.00 -3.45 3.10
N SER A 104 -0.72 -4.56 3.09
CA SER A 104 -1.53 -5.00 1.95
C SER A 104 -3.01 -4.80 2.30
N CYS A 105 -3.77 -4.15 1.41
CA CYS A 105 -5.18 -3.83 1.64
C CYS A 105 -6.08 -5.08 1.47
N LEU A 106 -7.10 -5.23 2.32
CA LEU A 106 -8.11 -6.29 2.24
C LEU A 106 -7.51 -7.71 2.17
N CYS A 107 -7.72 -8.43 1.05
CA CYS A 107 -7.09 -9.73 0.79
C CYS A 107 -5.95 -9.62 -0.24
N GLY A 108 -5.50 -8.40 -0.53
CA GLY A 108 -4.51 -8.09 -1.54
C GLY A 108 -3.13 -8.67 -1.24
N ALA A 109 -2.27 -8.50 -2.25
CA ALA A 109 -0.93 -9.04 -2.29
C ALA A 109 0.06 -7.91 -2.61
N THR A 110 1.32 -8.11 -2.23
CA THR A 110 2.41 -7.24 -2.67
C THR A 110 3.56 -8.13 -3.13
N SER A 111 3.86 -8.09 -4.43
CA SER A 111 4.99 -8.77 -5.07
C SER A 111 6.05 -7.76 -5.53
N GLU A 112 7.25 -8.24 -5.87
CA GLU A 112 8.43 -7.40 -6.06
C GLU A 112 8.28 -6.29 -7.11
N SER A 113 7.53 -6.51 -8.19
CA SER A 113 7.38 -5.56 -9.29
C SER A 113 6.19 -4.62 -9.11
N MET A 114 5.39 -4.81 -8.07
CA MET A 114 4.26 -3.92 -7.78
C MET A 114 4.76 -2.56 -7.30
N PRO A 115 4.13 -1.47 -7.74
CA PRO A 115 4.42 -0.14 -7.21
C PRO A 115 3.80 0.03 -5.82
N VAL A 116 4.53 0.68 -4.93
CA VAL A 116 4.12 1.02 -3.56
C VAL A 116 4.28 2.50 -3.32
N PHE A 117 3.36 3.09 -2.56
CA PHE A 117 3.56 4.38 -1.94
C PHE A 117 4.59 4.28 -0.81
N GLU A 118 5.53 5.23 -0.75
CA GLU A 118 6.45 5.40 0.37
C GLU A 118 5.98 6.56 1.26
N VAL A 119 5.62 6.25 2.50
CA VAL A 119 5.30 7.25 3.52
C VAL A 119 6.47 7.36 4.49
N GLU A 120 7.04 8.56 4.62
CA GLU A 120 8.12 8.85 5.55
C GLU A 120 7.59 9.64 6.75
N ASN A 121 7.87 9.13 7.96
CA ASN A 121 7.68 9.89 9.18
C ASN A 121 8.90 10.78 9.42
N ARG A 122 8.86 12.04 8.96
CA ARG A 122 10.01 12.96 9.07
C ARG A 122 10.38 13.31 10.51
N THR A 123 9.49 13.10 11.48
CA THR A 123 9.80 13.30 12.91
C THR A 123 10.76 12.22 13.45
N PHE A 124 10.62 10.97 13.01
CA PHE A 124 11.33 9.82 13.59
C PHE A 124 12.15 9.01 12.57
N GLY A 125 12.10 9.36 11.28
CA GLY A 125 12.88 8.77 10.19
C GLY A 125 12.42 7.39 9.73
N ASN A 126 11.39 6.80 10.34
CA ASN A 126 10.85 5.52 9.89
C ASN A 126 9.99 5.69 8.64
N LYS A 127 9.92 4.63 7.82
CA LYS A 127 9.12 4.58 6.59
C LYS A 127 8.10 3.45 6.64
N ALA A 128 7.02 3.61 5.91
CA ALA A 128 6.01 2.58 5.71
C ALA A 128 5.56 2.54 4.24
N TYR A 129 5.10 1.36 3.81
CA TYR A 129 4.79 1.08 2.42
C TYR A 129 3.40 0.49 2.24
N ILE A 130 2.73 0.84 1.15
CA ILE A 130 1.46 0.22 0.75
C ILE A 130 1.38 0.14 -0.76
N ALA A 131 0.93 -0.99 -1.29
CA ALA A 131 0.72 -1.15 -2.74
C ALA A 131 -0.28 -0.12 -3.27
N LEU A 132 -0.06 0.36 -4.49
CA LEU A 132 -1.00 1.30 -5.11
C LEU A 132 -2.38 0.65 -5.27
N PRO A 133 -3.49 1.37 -4.98
CA PRO A 133 -4.80 0.77 -4.97
C PRO A 133 -5.30 0.36 -6.36
N GLU A 134 -5.99 -0.78 -6.41
CA GLU A 134 -6.68 -1.29 -7.58
C GLU A 134 -7.91 -2.10 -7.17
N LEU A 135 -9.01 -2.09 -7.93
CA LEU A 135 -10.30 -2.67 -7.49
C LEU A 135 -10.48 -4.18 -7.80
N GLY A 136 -9.44 -4.88 -8.24
CA GLY A 136 -9.51 -6.27 -8.69
C GLY A 136 -8.93 -7.26 -7.70
N MET A 137 -7.59 -7.34 -7.68
CA MET A 137 -6.81 -8.27 -6.87
C MET A 137 -7.05 -8.07 -5.38
N GLN A 138 -7.24 -6.85 -4.88
CA GLN A 138 -7.53 -6.63 -3.44
C GLN A 138 -8.83 -7.29 -2.96
N PHE A 139 -9.72 -7.66 -3.89
CA PHE A 139 -10.95 -8.43 -3.65
C PHE A 139 -10.86 -9.89 -4.16
N GLY A 140 -9.66 -10.37 -4.48
CA GLY A 140 -9.42 -11.75 -4.89
C GLY A 140 -9.79 -12.05 -6.35
N ARG A 141 -9.67 -11.07 -7.26
CA ARG A 141 -9.83 -11.28 -8.69
C ARG A 141 -8.47 -11.46 -9.37
N TYR A 142 -8.43 -12.30 -10.40
CA TYR A 142 -7.25 -12.54 -11.25
C TYR A 142 -7.63 -12.66 -12.73
N ASP A 143 -8.77 -12.08 -13.12
CA ASP A 143 -9.20 -12.05 -14.51
C ASP A 143 -8.34 -11.07 -15.34
N THR A 144 -8.40 -11.19 -16.67
CA THR A 144 -7.56 -10.40 -17.58
C THR A 144 -7.67 -8.89 -17.33
N LYS A 145 -8.87 -8.38 -17.00
CA LYS A 145 -9.05 -6.95 -16.70
C LYS A 145 -8.27 -6.54 -15.45
N THR A 146 -8.23 -7.39 -14.42
CA THR A 146 -7.43 -7.15 -13.21
C THR A 146 -5.94 -7.14 -13.53
N LEU A 147 -5.45 -8.13 -14.28
CA LEU A 147 -4.03 -8.23 -14.63
C LEU A 147 -3.58 -7.06 -15.52
N ASP A 148 -4.38 -6.72 -16.53
CA ASP A 148 -4.14 -5.56 -17.39
C ASP A 148 -4.12 -4.25 -16.59
N ASN A 149 -5.00 -4.14 -15.57
CA ASN A 149 -5.02 -2.99 -14.68
C ASN A 149 -3.77 -2.91 -13.81
N LEU A 150 -3.28 -4.04 -13.26
CA LEU A 150 -2.03 -4.08 -12.51
C LEU A 150 -0.84 -3.62 -13.36
N VAL A 151 -0.79 -4.06 -14.63
CA VAL A 151 0.24 -3.61 -15.59
C VAL A 151 0.09 -2.10 -15.85
N TRP A 152 -1.13 -1.60 -16.08
CA TRP A 152 -1.35 -0.17 -16.30
C TRP A 152 -0.97 0.67 -15.06
N VAL A 153 -1.30 0.20 -13.86
CA VAL A 153 -0.90 0.85 -12.60
C VAL A 153 0.62 0.93 -12.49
N LYS A 154 1.34 -0.14 -12.81
CA LYS A 154 2.81 -0.17 -12.81
C LYS A 154 3.43 0.74 -13.87
N GLU A 155 2.94 0.69 -15.10
CA GLU A 155 3.60 1.31 -16.25
C GLU A 155 3.17 2.76 -16.51
N VAL A 156 2.00 3.18 -16.00
CA VAL A 156 1.44 4.53 -16.25
C VAL A 156 1.18 5.29 -14.97
N LEU A 157 0.38 4.73 -14.05
CA LEU A 157 -0.01 5.46 -12.83
C LEU A 157 1.19 5.72 -11.92
N ALA A 158 1.95 4.67 -11.61
CA ALA A 158 3.07 4.73 -10.69
C ALA A 158 4.15 5.74 -11.11
N PRO A 159 4.73 5.71 -12.34
CA PRO A 159 5.73 6.70 -12.74
C PRO A 159 5.17 8.12 -12.78
N THR A 160 3.91 8.32 -13.17
CA THR A 160 3.30 9.66 -13.18
C THR A 160 3.16 10.21 -11.76
N LEU A 161 2.69 9.38 -10.81
CA LEU A 161 2.56 9.78 -9.40
C LEU A 161 3.93 9.99 -8.75
N ARG A 162 4.92 9.16 -9.08
CA ARG A 162 6.31 9.32 -8.63
C ARG A 162 6.85 10.69 -9.00
N ASP A 163 6.74 11.04 -10.28
CA ASP A 163 7.30 12.29 -10.80
C ASP A 163 6.52 13.51 -10.25
N ALA A 164 5.19 13.39 -10.12
CA ALA A 164 4.35 14.43 -9.52
C ALA A 164 4.65 14.67 -8.03
N LEU A 165 4.88 13.61 -7.24
CA LEU A 165 5.33 13.73 -5.85
C LEU A 165 6.72 14.33 -5.75
N GLY A 166 7.61 13.97 -6.68
CA GLY A 166 8.94 14.55 -6.81
C GLY A 166 8.91 16.07 -7.07
N GLU A 167 8.01 16.53 -7.94
CA GLU A 167 7.79 17.95 -8.19
C GLU A 167 7.27 18.70 -6.94
N LEU A 168 6.39 18.07 -6.17
CA LEU A 168 5.86 18.64 -4.92
C LEU A 168 6.87 18.65 -3.76
N GLY A 169 7.90 17.80 -3.80
CA GLY A 169 8.78 17.55 -2.66
C GLY A 169 8.13 16.67 -1.57
N GLY A 170 7.15 15.85 -1.96
CA GLY A 170 6.29 15.07 -1.09
C GLY A 170 5.08 15.84 -0.56
N LEU A 171 4.16 15.11 0.05
CA LEU A 171 2.86 15.62 0.49
C LEU A 171 2.61 15.28 1.95
N GLU A 172 2.43 16.30 2.80
CA GLU A 172 2.07 16.10 4.21
C GLU A 172 0.66 15.53 4.32
N MET A 173 0.51 14.41 5.01
CA MET A 173 -0.76 13.67 5.05
C MET A 173 -1.70 14.22 6.12
N GLU A 174 -1.18 14.76 7.21
CA GLU A 174 -1.99 15.25 8.33
C GLU A 174 -2.98 16.35 7.93
N PRO A 175 -2.64 17.38 7.11
CA PRO A 175 -3.61 18.37 6.65
C PRO A 175 -4.75 17.75 5.82
N ILE A 176 -4.44 16.75 4.97
CA ILE A 176 -5.42 16.07 4.13
C ILE A 176 -6.38 15.27 5.01
N ILE A 177 -5.85 14.42 5.89
CA ILE A 177 -6.64 13.57 6.78
C ILE A 177 -7.49 14.43 7.72
N SER A 178 -6.89 15.46 8.34
CA SER A 178 -7.60 16.35 9.27
C SER A 178 -8.76 17.06 8.58
N GLN A 179 -8.56 17.54 7.35
CA GLN A 179 -9.62 18.20 6.60
C GLN A 179 -10.68 17.19 6.13
N ALA A 180 -10.30 15.99 5.71
CA ALA A 180 -11.23 14.93 5.31
C ALA A 180 -12.16 14.54 6.46
N LEU A 181 -11.65 14.39 7.68
CA LEU A 181 -12.45 14.12 8.88
C LEU A 181 -13.50 15.22 9.13
N LEU A 182 -13.14 16.48 8.91
CA LEU A 182 -14.07 17.61 9.01
C LEU A 182 -15.10 17.66 7.87
N MET A 183 -14.87 16.92 6.79
CA MET A 183 -15.76 16.78 5.64
C MET A 183 -16.63 15.51 5.68
N GLY A 184 -16.60 14.78 6.81
CA GLY A 184 -17.45 13.62 7.06
C GLY A 184 -16.88 12.29 6.57
N ASP A 185 -15.60 12.25 6.21
CA ASP A 185 -14.88 10.99 6.06
C ASP A 185 -14.46 10.44 7.43
N GLU A 186 -14.23 9.13 7.48
CA GLU A 186 -13.55 8.46 8.60
C GLU A 186 -12.22 7.80 8.16
N CYS A 187 -11.89 7.89 6.86
CA CYS A 187 -10.63 7.50 6.26
C CYS A 187 -10.33 5.99 6.24
N HIS A 188 -11.35 5.13 6.38
CA HIS A 188 -11.24 3.69 6.18
C HIS A 188 -12.22 3.20 5.10
N ASP A 189 -13.52 3.25 5.39
CA ASP A 189 -14.60 2.84 4.48
C ASP A 189 -15.09 4.01 3.61
N ARG A 190 -15.05 5.23 4.16
CA ARG A 190 -15.41 6.46 3.46
C ARG A 190 -14.20 7.38 3.38
N THR A 191 -13.70 7.53 2.16
CA THR A 191 -12.48 8.27 1.81
C THR A 191 -12.71 9.38 0.77
N VAL A 192 -13.97 9.64 0.38
CA VAL A 192 -14.32 10.56 -0.72
C VAL A 192 -13.67 11.95 -0.58
N ALA A 193 -13.72 12.55 0.61
CA ALA A 193 -13.11 13.85 0.85
C ALA A 193 -11.57 13.77 0.81
N ALA A 194 -10.97 12.75 1.42
CA ALA A 194 -9.53 12.52 1.38
C ALA A 194 -9.02 12.36 -0.06
N SER A 195 -9.67 11.51 -0.86
CA SER A 195 -9.32 11.29 -2.27
C SER A 195 -9.47 12.57 -3.09
N CYS A 196 -10.55 13.35 -2.87
CA CYS A 196 -10.76 14.64 -3.53
C CYS A 196 -9.67 15.65 -3.17
N LEU A 197 -9.29 15.74 -1.89
CA LEU A 197 -8.24 16.65 -1.41
C LEU A 197 -6.87 16.24 -1.94
N PHE A 198 -6.57 14.95 -1.95
CA PHE A 198 -5.36 14.39 -2.55
C PHE A 198 -5.28 14.73 -4.04
N GLN A 199 -6.33 14.40 -4.80
CA GLN A 199 -6.40 14.67 -6.23
C GLN A 199 -6.29 16.17 -6.54
N ARG A 200 -7.00 17.03 -5.79
CA ARG A 200 -6.90 18.49 -5.94
C ARG A 200 -5.47 19.00 -5.77
N THR A 201 -4.73 18.40 -4.84
CA THR A 201 -3.38 18.84 -4.50
C THR A 201 -2.35 18.36 -5.51
N ILE A 202 -2.45 17.10 -5.96
CA ILE A 202 -1.45 16.51 -6.88
C ILE A 202 -1.72 16.79 -8.37
N ALA A 203 -2.95 17.15 -8.74
CA ALA A 203 -3.34 17.31 -10.14
C ALA A 203 -2.50 18.32 -10.95
N PRO A 204 -2.10 19.50 -10.42
CA PRO A 204 -1.22 20.41 -11.15
C PRO A 204 0.12 19.76 -11.52
N SER A 205 0.74 19.05 -10.59
CA SER A 205 2.01 18.35 -10.82
C SER A 205 1.84 17.19 -11.79
N VAL A 206 0.74 16.43 -11.72
CA VAL A 206 0.41 15.41 -12.74
C VAL A 206 0.36 16.02 -14.15
N VAL A 207 -0.25 17.19 -14.31
CA VAL A 207 -0.32 17.89 -15.61
C VAL A 207 1.05 18.40 -16.05
N ASN A 208 1.92 18.80 -15.13
CA ASN A 208 3.25 19.32 -15.44
C ASN A 208 4.24 18.22 -15.85
N VAL A 209 4.17 17.03 -15.24
CA VAL A 209 5.11 15.93 -15.49
C VAL A 209 4.70 14.98 -16.61
N SER A 210 3.50 15.12 -17.17
CA SER A 210 2.97 14.18 -18.16
C SER A 210 2.31 14.87 -19.36
N ASP A 211 2.20 14.15 -20.47
CA ASP A 211 1.44 14.64 -21.62
C ASP A 211 -0.07 14.69 -21.31
N LYS A 212 -0.81 15.48 -22.10
CA LYS A 212 -2.26 15.68 -21.93
C LYS A 212 -3.06 14.37 -21.86
N LYS A 213 -2.70 13.36 -22.66
CA LYS A 213 -3.42 12.08 -22.69
C LYS A 213 -3.18 11.32 -21.38
N THR A 214 -1.93 11.23 -20.95
CA THR A 214 -1.53 10.56 -19.70
C THR A 214 -2.15 11.23 -18.48
N ALA A 215 -2.08 12.57 -18.38
CA ALA A 215 -2.69 13.33 -17.31
C ALA A 215 -4.20 13.06 -17.20
N ILE A 216 -4.93 13.07 -18.32
CA ILE A 216 -6.37 12.77 -18.34
C ILE A 216 -6.63 11.33 -17.86
N GLN A 217 -5.83 10.35 -18.29
CA GLN A 217 -6.02 8.96 -17.88
C GLN A 217 -5.78 8.77 -16.39
N VAL A 218 -4.69 9.33 -15.85
CA VAL A 218 -4.35 9.24 -14.43
C VAL A 218 -5.40 9.94 -13.56
N LEU A 219 -5.77 11.18 -13.87
CA LEU A 219 -6.77 11.91 -13.08
C LEU A 219 -8.16 11.27 -13.16
N LYS A 220 -8.53 10.65 -14.29
CA LYS A 220 -9.77 9.87 -14.38
C LYS A 220 -9.71 8.58 -13.58
N TYR A 221 -8.56 7.89 -13.60
CA TYR A 221 -8.36 6.69 -12.79
C TYR A 221 -8.52 7.04 -11.31
N MET A 222 -7.79 8.05 -10.83
CA MET A 222 -7.88 8.54 -9.45
C MET A 222 -9.28 8.99 -9.04
N ALA A 223 -10.06 9.56 -9.95
CA ALA A 223 -11.45 9.95 -9.64
C ALA A 223 -12.43 8.76 -9.63
N GLY A 224 -12.04 7.62 -10.22
CA GLY A 224 -12.87 6.41 -10.30
C GLY A 224 -12.60 5.40 -9.19
N ILE A 225 -11.54 5.62 -8.40
CA ILE A 225 -11.22 4.85 -7.21
C ILE A 225 -11.11 5.85 -6.06
N ASP A 226 -11.96 5.73 -5.04
CA ASP A 226 -11.87 6.57 -3.83
C ASP A 226 -10.58 6.16 -3.07
N LEU A 227 -9.43 6.64 -3.57
CA LEU A 227 -8.05 6.40 -3.12
C LEU A 227 -7.82 6.78 -1.66
#